data_AF-A0A926W2J0-F1
#
_entry.id   AF-A0A926W2J0-F1
#
_cell.length_a   1.000
_cell.length_b   1.000
_cell.length_c   1.000
_cell.angle_alpha   90.00
_cell.angle_beta   90.00
_cell.angle_gamma   90.00
#
_symmetry.space_group_name_H-M   'P 1'
#
loop_
_entity.id
_entity.type
_entity.pdbx_description
1 polymer ?
#
loop_
_entity_poly.entity_id
_entity_poly.type
_entity_poly.pdbx_seq_one_letter_code
_entity_poly.pdbx_strand_id
1 'polypeptide(L)'
;MQKLHDNSRISKKKPRGGKLSCEDNKTNRKLARIRVLGEHVNRKLKVFKILSLTYRNRRKRFSLRFNLIAALYNYELSLPKIKSS
;
A
#
# COMPACT_ATOMS: atom_id res chain seq x y z
N MET A 1 -6.22 -16.67 -18.09
CA MET A 1 -7.19 -15.78 -17.40
C MET A 1 -6.73 -15.62 -15.96
N GLN A 2 -6.48 -14.38 -15.48
CA GLN A 2 -6.17 -14.17 -14.07
C GLN A 2 -7.40 -14.55 -13.23
N LYS A 3 -7.25 -15.52 -12.32
CA LYS A 3 -8.27 -15.84 -11.32
C LYS A 3 -8.47 -14.59 -10.45
N LEU A 4 -9.59 -13.90 -10.63
CA LEU A 4 -9.96 -12.82 -9.70
C LEU A 4 -10.32 -13.48 -8.37
N HIS A 5 -9.72 -13.02 -7.28
CA HIS A 5 -10.17 -13.36 -5.93
C HIS A 5 -11.42 -12.55 -5.60
N ASP A 6 -12.37 -13.14 -4.87
CA ASP A 6 -13.68 -12.53 -4.56
C ASP A 6 -13.57 -11.13 -3.93
N ASN A 7 -12.50 -10.89 -3.17
CA ASN A 7 -12.26 -9.63 -2.46
C ASN A 7 -11.39 -8.63 -3.25
N SER A 8 -11.03 -8.93 -4.50
CA SER A 8 -10.12 -8.10 -5.30
C SER A 8 -10.85 -6.90 -5.93
N ARG A 9 -10.45 -5.69 -5.55
CA ARG A 9 -10.94 -4.44 -6.16
C ARG A 9 -9.90 -3.88 -7.12
N ILE A 10 -10.11 -4.10 -8.41
CA ILE A 10 -9.21 -3.67 -9.49
C ILE A 10 -9.83 -2.47 -10.22
N SER A 11 -8.99 -1.51 -10.60
CA SER A 11 -9.42 -0.38 -11.42
C SER A 11 -9.80 -0.85 -12.82
N LYS A 12 -10.89 -0.33 -13.37
CA LYS A 12 -11.32 -0.64 -14.73
C LYS A 12 -10.32 -0.03 -15.72
N LYS A 13 -9.74 -0.87 -16.59
CA LYS A 13 -8.85 -0.40 -17.66
C LYS A 13 -9.67 0.27 -18.76
N LYS A 14 -9.08 1.27 -19.40
CA LYS A 14 -9.65 1.90 -20.58
C LYS A 14 -9.73 0.86 -21.72
N PRO A 15 -10.88 0.72 -22.40
CA PRO A 15 -11.02 -0.18 -23.55
C PRO A 15 -10.22 0.33 -24.75
N ARG A 16 -9.76 -0.58 -25.63
CA ARG A 16 -9.04 -0.20 -26.86
C ARG A 16 -9.96 0.63 -27.76
N GLY A 17 -9.53 1.82 -28.14
CA GLY A 17 -10.31 2.73 -29.01
C GLY A 17 -11.49 3.45 -28.33
N GLY A 18 -11.77 3.20 -27.05
CA GLY A 18 -12.92 3.79 -26.33
C GLY A 18 -12.53 4.72 -25.18
N LYS A 19 -13.53 5.27 -24.48
CA LYS A 19 -13.36 6.08 -23.26
C LYS A 19 -13.94 5.35 -22.04
N LEU A 20 -13.45 5.69 -20.85
CA LEU A 20 -14.08 5.25 -19.60
C LEU A 20 -15.33 6.08 -19.33
N SER A 21 -16.38 5.46 -18.79
CA SER A 21 -17.56 6.20 -18.37
C SER A 21 -17.22 7.18 -17.23
N CYS A 22 -18.08 8.18 -17.01
CA CYS A 22 -17.93 9.11 -15.89
C CYS A 22 -17.91 8.37 -14.54
N GLU A 23 -18.76 7.36 -14.38
CA GLU A 23 -18.89 6.51 -13.20
C GLU A 23 -17.63 5.66 -13.00
N ASP A 24 -17.10 5.06 -14.07
CA ASP A 24 -15.86 4.29 -14.03
C ASP A 24 -14.67 5.16 -13.63
N ASN A 25 -14.61 6.41 -14.11
CA ASN A 25 -13.57 7.36 -13.71
C ASN A 25 -13.70 7.75 -12.23
N LYS A 26 -14.91 8.03 -11.75
CA LYS A 26 -15.17 8.35 -10.33
C LYS A 26 -14.78 7.18 -9.41
N THR A 27 -15.15 5.96 -9.77
CA THR A 27 -14.81 4.75 -9.00
C THR A 27 -13.31 4.47 -9.00
N ASN A 28 -12.64 4.55 -10.16
CA ASN A 28 -11.19 4.44 -10.26
C ASN A 28 -10.48 5.51 -9.42
N ARG A 29 -10.96 6.76 -9.42
CA ARG A 29 -10.40 7.85 -8.60
C ARG A 29 -10.55 7.57 -7.09
N LYS A 30 -11.69 7.04 -6.65
CA LYS A 30 -11.90 6.64 -5.26
C LYS A 30 -10.96 5.50 -4.86
N LEU A 31 -10.81 4.48 -5.71
CA LEU A 31 -9.88 3.38 -5.49
C LEU A 31 -8.42 3.87 -5.42
N ALA A 32 -8.02 4.79 -6.31
CA ALA A 32 -6.68 5.37 -6.30
C ALA A 32 -6.39 6.11 -4.99
N ARG A 33 -7.33 6.93 -4.49
CA ARG A 33 -7.18 7.63 -3.20
C ARG A 33 -6.92 6.67 -2.03
N ILE A 34 -7.64 5.55 -1.99
CA ILE A 34 -7.44 4.52 -0.96
C ILE A 34 -6.06 3.86 -1.10
N ARG A 35 -5.65 3.54 -2.34
CA ARG A 35 -4.35 2.91 -2.62
C ARG A 35 -3.17 3.79 -2.25
N VAL A 36 -3.25 5.10 -2.49
CA VAL A 36 -2.19 6.07 -2.14
C VAL A 36 -1.83 5.99 -0.65
N LEU A 37 -2.82 5.84 0.24
CA LEU A 37 -2.56 5.67 1.68
C LEU A 37 -1.76 4.39 1.96
N GLY A 38 -2.14 3.26 1.35
CA GLY A 38 -1.41 2.00 1.47
C GLY A 38 0.00 2.05 0.85
N GLU A 39 0.16 2.75 -0.27
CA GLU A 39 1.45 2.97 -0.93
C GLU A 39 2.41 3.77 -0.06
N HIS A 40 1.93 4.79 0.67
CA HIS A 40 2.75 5.53 1.63
C HIS A 40 3.30 4.64 2.74
N VAL A 41 2.45 3.78 3.31
CA VAL A 41 2.87 2.80 4.34
C VAL A 41 3.89 1.82 3.74
N ASN A 42 3.60 1.25 2.56
CA ASN A 42 4.52 0.35 1.88
C ASN A 42 5.88 1.02 1.57
N ARG A 43 5.89 2.30 1.17
CA ARG A 43 7.12 3.06 0.95
C ARG A 43 7.95 3.16 2.22
N LYS A 44 7.32 3.51 3.34
CA LYS A 44 7.99 3.63 4.65
C LYS A 44 8.52 2.27 5.13
N LEU A 45 7.75 1.19 4.95
CA LEU A 45 8.20 -0.16 5.29
C LEU A 45 9.36 -0.65 4.40
N LYS A 46 9.42 -0.24 3.12
CA LYS A 46 10.53 -0.54 2.22
C LYS A 46 11.86 0.11 2.65
N VAL A 47 11.85 1.21 3.40
CA VAL A 47 13.08 1.85 3.93
C VAL A 47 13.86 0.88 4.82
N PHE A 48 13.17 0.05 5.60
CA PHE A 48 13.78 -0.95 6.47
C PHE A 48 14.40 -2.14 5.72
N LYS A 49 14.32 -2.16 4.39
CA LYS A 49 14.85 -3.19 3.48
C LYS A 49 14.28 -4.61 3.65
N ILE A 50 13.54 -4.87 4.74
CA ILE A 50 12.89 -6.17 5.01
C ILE A 50 11.88 -6.54 3.92
N LEU A 51 11.17 -5.56 3.35
CA LEU A 51 10.22 -5.77 2.25
C LEU A 51 10.77 -5.38 0.87
N SER A 52 11.88 -4.63 0.80
CA SER A 52 12.41 -4.14 -0.49
C SER A 52 13.51 -5.04 -1.07
N LEU A 53 14.21 -5.80 -0.22
CA LEU A 53 15.29 -6.70 -0.61
C LEU A 53 14.93 -8.14 -0.23
N THR A 54 15.66 -9.10 -0.82
CA THR A 54 15.57 -10.49 -0.42
C THR A 54 15.94 -10.65 1.05
N TYR A 55 15.01 -11.14 1.86
CA TYR A 55 15.24 -11.35 3.29
C TYR A 55 16.12 -12.59 3.54
N ARG A 56 17.40 -12.37 3.89
CA ARG A 56 18.41 -13.44 4.09
C ARG A 56 18.50 -14.00 5.52
N ASN A 57 17.64 -13.56 6.44
CA ASN A 57 17.64 -13.99 7.84
C ASN A 57 16.68 -15.17 8.08
N ARG A 58 16.85 -15.90 9.20
CA ARG A 58 15.93 -16.98 9.59
C ARG A 58 14.48 -16.46 9.70
N ARG A 59 13.55 -17.12 9.00
CA ARG A 59 12.15 -16.70 8.90
C ARG A 59 11.34 -16.85 10.19
N LYS A 60 11.79 -17.66 11.17
CA LYS A 60 11.11 -17.90 12.45
C LYS A 60 10.71 -16.61 13.20
N ARG A 61 11.51 -15.54 13.07
CA ARG A 61 11.24 -14.23 13.73
C ARG A 61 10.90 -13.11 12.74
N PHE A 62 10.58 -13.43 11.48
CA PHE A 62 10.24 -12.42 10.46
C PHE A 62 9.03 -11.59 10.90
N SER A 63 7.94 -12.24 11.28
CA SER A 63 6.71 -11.55 11.70
C SER A 63 6.95 -10.64 12.91
N LEU A 64 7.75 -11.08 13.89
CA LEU A 64 8.10 -10.25 15.04
C LEU A 64 8.87 -8.99 14.62
N ARG A 65 9.90 -9.12 13.79
CA ARG A 65 10.68 -7.97 13.28
C ARG A 65 9.80 -7.01 12.49
N PHE A 66 8.93 -7.55 11.65
CA PHE A 66 7.97 -6.76 10.88
C PHE A 66 6.99 -6.02 11.79
N ASN A 67 6.40 -6.71 12.77
CA ASN A 67 5.45 -6.13 13.71
C ASN A 67 6.08 -5.02 14.56
N LEU A 68 7.33 -5.18 14.99
CA LEU A 68 8.05 -4.14 15.74
C LEU A 68 8.27 -2.88 14.89
N ILE A 69 8.65 -3.04 13.63
CA ILE A 69 8.81 -1.90 12.71
C ILE A 69 7.46 -1.21 12.46
N ALA A 70 6.40 -1.98 12.25
CA ALA A 70 5.06 -1.44 12.07
C ALA A 70 4.59 -0.70 13.34
N ALA A 71 4.85 -1.25 14.53
CA ALA A 71 4.54 -0.60 15.81
C ALA A 71 5.28 0.73 15.97
N LEU A 72 6.58 0.78 15.65
CA LEU A 72 7.36 2.02 15.67
C LEU A 72 6.83 3.06 14.69
N TYR A 73 6.47 2.65 13.47
CA TYR A 73 5.90 3.55 12.48
C TYR A 73 4.52 4.07 12.89
N ASN A 74 3.66 3.22 13.47
CA ASN A 74 2.36 3.63 14.00
C ASN A 74 2.53 4.60 15.18
N TYR A 75 3.53 4.38 16.03
CA TYR A 75 3.88 5.29 17.10
C TYR A 75 4.31 6.66 16.55
N GLU A 76 5.22 6.69 15.56
CA GLU A 76 5.64 7.93 14.89
C GLU A 76 4.45 8.70 14.28
N LEU A 77 3.49 7.99 13.67
CA LEU A 77 2.27 8.61 13.13
C LEU A 77 1.34 9.18 14.22
N SER A 78 1.35 8.61 15.42
CA SER A 78 0.55 9.08 16.55
C SER A 78 1.14 10.30 17.24
N LEU A 79 2.44 10.56 17.04
CA LEU A 79 3.09 11.72 17.62
C LEU A 79 2.56 13.01 16.98
N PRO A 80 2.32 14.05 17.79
CA PRO A 80 1.99 15.36 17.26
C PRO A 80 3.13 15.81 16.37
N LYS A 81 2.82 16.17 15.12
CA LYS A 81 3.81 16.73 14.21
C LYS A 81 4.32 18.03 14.82
N ILE A 82 5.58 18.05 15.21
CA ILE A 82 6.27 19.28 15.55
C ILE A 82 6.16 20.16 14.31
N LYS A 83 5.49 21.32 14.43
CA LYS A 83 5.45 22.31 13.34
C LYS A 83 6.90 22.69 13.07
N SER A 84 7.46 22.25 11.94
CA SER A 84 8.68 22.84 11.42
C SER A 84 8.34 24.26 10.99
N SER A 85 8.81 25.23 11.78
CA SER A 85 8.80 26.66 11.44
C SER A 85 9.53 26.93 10.14
#